data_AF-A0A8C3W0C6-F1
#
_entry.id   AF-A0A8C3W0C6-F1
#
_cell.length_a   1.000
_cell.length_b   1.000
_cell.length_c   1.000
_cell.angle_alpha   90.00
_cell.angle_beta   90.00
_cell.angle_gamma   90.00
#
_symmetry.space_group_name_H-M   'P 1'
#
loop_
_entity.id
_entity.type
_entity.pdbx_description
1 polymer ?
#
loop_
_entity_poly.entity_id
_entity_poly.type
_entity_poly.pdbx_seq_one_letter_code
_entity_poly.pdbx_strand_id
1 'polypeptide(L)'
;MTRSLEEALFQHFIHQKLEIAYAINKPFPFFEGLRDNFFITETLYRESLEACRNLVPLPRVVYNILTKLETTFSLSFLEMQMPPEEQLKCEFLLLKAYCHPQSSFFAETPRNIRDYSEPFKEAMWLDLVKERLTEKVYTVAWFLRDMRLIFRNHQTFYKASDFGQIGLDLEAEFEKDLKKVLFVHEAK
;
A
#
# COMPACT_ATOMS: atom_id res chain seq x y z
N MET A 1 1.74 -3.58 27.62
CA MET A 1 2.75 -4.57 27.16
C MET A 1 3.89 -4.62 28.17
N THR A 2 4.53 -5.76 28.44
CA THR A 2 5.66 -5.84 29.38
C THR A 2 6.98 -5.65 28.65
N ARG A 3 7.97 -5.03 29.31
CA ARG A 3 9.33 -4.87 28.77
C ARG A 3 9.98 -6.18 28.31
N SER A 4 9.70 -7.28 29.01
CA SER A 4 10.16 -8.62 28.64
C SER A 4 9.62 -9.13 27.32
N LEU A 5 8.37 -8.78 26.97
CA LEU A 5 7.76 -9.16 25.69
C LEU A 5 8.37 -8.34 24.55
N GLU A 6 8.60 -7.05 24.78
CA GLU A 6 9.28 -6.17 23.82
C GLU A 6 10.68 -6.67 23.47
N GLU A 7 11.48 -7.01 24.49
CA GLU A 7 12.82 -7.56 24.32
C GLU A 7 12.78 -8.89 23.55
N ALA A 8 11.83 -9.78 23.85
CA ALA A 8 11.66 -11.04 23.12
C ALA A 8 11.27 -10.84 21.66
N LEU A 9 10.35 -9.91 21.36
CA LEU A 9 9.94 -9.57 20.00
C LEU A 9 11.10 -8.95 19.20
N PHE A 10 11.87 -8.07 19.81
CA PHE A 10 13.06 -7.50 19.18
C PHE A 10 14.11 -8.56 18.86
N GLN A 11 14.38 -9.48 19.80
CA GLN A 11 15.28 -10.60 19.54
C GLN A 11 14.75 -11.49 18.40
N HIS A 12 13.45 -11.78 18.39
CA HIS A 12 12.84 -12.55 17.30
C HIS A 12 13.01 -11.86 15.95
N PHE A 13 12.78 -10.54 15.88
CA PHE A 13 12.99 -9.72 14.68
C PHE A 13 14.43 -9.83 14.15
N ILE A 14 15.43 -9.71 15.02
CA ILE A 14 16.85 -9.84 14.64
C ILE A 14 17.12 -11.22 14.03
N HIS A 15 16.66 -12.28 14.67
CA HIS A 15 16.92 -13.66 14.23
C HIS A 15 16.21 -14.01 12.93
N GLN A 16 15.00 -13.50 12.72
CA GLN A 16 14.18 -13.77 11.53
C GLN A 16 14.42 -12.80 10.38
N LYS A 17 15.28 -11.79 10.55
CA LYS A 17 15.47 -10.70 9.58
C LYS A 17 15.74 -11.18 8.16
N LEU A 18 16.54 -12.24 8.00
CA LEU A 18 16.83 -12.81 6.68
C LEU A 18 15.57 -13.44 6.07
N GLU A 19 14.88 -14.29 6.81
CA GLU A 19 13.65 -14.96 6.36
C GLU A 19 12.55 -13.94 6.01
N ILE A 20 12.39 -12.91 6.85
CA ILE A 20 11.47 -11.78 6.58
C ILE A 20 11.84 -11.10 5.26
N ALA A 21 13.14 -10.85 5.02
CA ALA A 21 13.59 -10.21 3.79
C ALA A 21 13.29 -11.03 2.54
N TYR A 22 13.38 -12.36 2.60
CA TYR A 22 13.01 -13.24 1.50
C TYR A 22 11.49 -13.37 1.33
N ALA A 23 10.72 -13.25 2.40
CA ALA A 23 9.26 -13.27 2.36
C ALA A 23 8.67 -12.01 1.72
N ILE A 24 9.32 -10.85 1.85
CA ILE A 24 8.86 -9.58 1.26
C ILE A 24 9.28 -9.52 -0.22
N ASN A 25 8.47 -10.14 -1.07
CA ASN A 25 8.64 -10.13 -2.53
C ASN A 25 7.92 -8.95 -3.23
N LYS A 26 7.06 -8.24 -2.50
CA LYS A 26 6.40 -7.00 -2.91
C LYS A 26 6.72 -5.94 -1.86
N PRO A 27 7.64 -4.99 -2.12
CA PRO A 27 8.05 -4.00 -1.13
C PRO A 27 6.95 -2.99 -0.81
N PHE A 28 5.85 -2.99 -1.56
CA PHE A 28 4.69 -2.17 -1.34
C PHE A 28 3.50 -2.95 -0.75
N PRO A 29 2.82 -2.45 0.30
CA PRO A 29 2.99 -1.12 0.89
C PRO A 29 4.13 -0.96 1.90
N PHE A 30 4.86 -2.03 2.18
CA PHE A 30 5.83 -2.11 3.27
C PHE A 30 6.79 -0.91 3.39
N PHE A 31 7.53 -0.55 2.34
CA PHE A 31 8.52 0.54 2.39
C PHE A 31 7.88 1.91 2.57
N GLU A 32 6.78 2.19 1.90
CA GLU A 32 6.09 3.47 1.98
C GLU A 32 5.54 3.73 3.38
N GLY A 33 5.04 2.73 4.10
CA GLY A 33 4.58 2.95 5.47
C GLY A 33 5.71 3.05 6.44
N LEU A 34 6.83 2.37 6.21
CA LEU A 34 8.03 2.65 6.98
C LEU A 34 8.43 4.13 6.80
N ARG A 35 8.35 4.67 5.59
CA ARG A 35 8.65 6.08 5.32
C ARG A 35 7.59 7.01 5.93
N ASP A 36 6.32 6.78 5.66
CA ASP A 36 5.21 7.65 6.03
C ASP A 36 4.99 7.70 7.55
N ASN A 37 5.37 6.64 8.26
CA ASN A 37 5.40 6.59 9.72
C ASN A 37 6.79 6.91 10.31
N PHE A 38 7.71 7.46 9.51
CA PHE A 38 9.04 7.94 9.92
C PHE A 38 9.98 6.86 10.50
N PHE A 39 9.71 5.58 10.26
CA PHE A 39 10.63 4.49 10.60
C PHE A 39 11.85 4.43 9.67
N ILE A 40 11.72 4.88 8.42
CA ILE A 40 12.85 5.13 7.51
C ILE A 40 12.79 6.56 6.97
N THR A 41 13.96 7.08 6.61
CA THR A 41 14.06 8.41 6.00
C THR A 41 13.67 8.37 4.53
N GLU A 42 13.23 9.51 3.99
CA GLU A 42 13.00 9.68 2.54
C GLU A 42 14.27 9.36 1.73
N THR A 43 15.45 9.68 2.26
CA THR A 43 16.73 9.33 1.64
C THR A 43 16.90 7.82 1.51
N LEU A 44 16.71 7.06 2.60
CA LEU A 44 16.85 5.60 2.57
C LEU A 44 15.80 4.95 1.65
N TYR A 45 14.58 5.49 1.65
CA TYR A 45 13.54 5.06 0.72
C TYR A 45 13.99 5.25 -0.75
N ARG A 46 14.48 6.44 -1.13
CA ARG A 46 14.97 6.72 -2.48
C ARG A 46 16.17 5.87 -2.89
N GLU A 47 17.13 5.70 -1.99
CA GLU A 47 18.30 4.83 -2.23
C GLU A 47 17.87 3.38 -2.47
N SER A 48 16.84 2.91 -1.75
CA SER A 48 16.27 1.57 -1.93
C SER A 48 15.56 1.42 -3.28
N LEU A 49 14.83 2.46 -3.72
CA LEU A 49 14.25 2.51 -5.08
C LEU A 49 15.35 2.40 -6.15
N GLU A 50 16.42 3.18 -5.98
CA GLU A 50 17.53 3.22 -6.91
C GLU A 50 18.31 1.90 -6.94
N ALA A 51 18.49 1.24 -5.79
CA ALA A 51 19.10 -0.09 -5.73
C ALA A 51 18.31 -1.12 -6.55
N CYS A 52 16.97 -1.14 -6.43
CA CYS A 52 16.14 -2.04 -7.24
C CYS A 52 16.20 -1.72 -8.73
N ARG A 53 16.26 -0.44 -9.12
CA ARG A 53 16.45 -0.04 -10.53
C ARG A 53 17.79 -0.53 -11.09
N ASN A 54 18.82 -0.54 -10.25
CA ASN A 54 20.13 -1.08 -10.56
C ASN A 54 20.22 -2.61 -10.40
N LEU A 55 19.07 -3.30 -10.39
CA LEU A 55 18.96 -4.77 -10.35
C LEU A 55 19.59 -5.42 -9.12
N VAL A 56 19.73 -4.68 -8.01
CA VAL A 56 20.07 -5.29 -6.73
C VAL A 56 18.93 -6.23 -6.33
N PRO A 57 19.21 -7.47 -5.90
CA PRO A 57 18.17 -8.40 -5.49
C PRO A 57 17.27 -7.81 -4.40
N LEU A 58 15.95 -7.85 -4.61
CA LEU A 58 14.98 -7.27 -3.67
C LEU A 58 15.16 -7.73 -2.22
N PRO A 59 15.39 -9.03 -1.91
CA PRO A 59 15.65 -9.46 -0.54
C PRO A 59 16.85 -8.76 0.10
N ARG A 60 17.88 -8.41 -0.69
CA ARG A 60 19.03 -7.66 -0.17
C ARG A 60 18.65 -6.21 0.17
N VAL A 61 17.81 -5.59 -0.64
CA VAL A 61 17.30 -4.23 -0.37
C VAL A 61 16.42 -4.23 0.89
N VAL A 62 15.51 -5.19 1.01
CA VAL A 62 14.66 -5.36 2.20
C VAL A 62 15.53 -5.58 3.44
N TYR A 63 16.52 -6.49 3.38
CA TYR A 63 17.41 -6.77 4.50
C TYR A 63 18.16 -5.53 5.00
N ASN A 64 18.58 -4.64 4.08
CA ASN A 64 19.23 -3.37 4.43
C ASN A 64 18.27 -2.44 5.19
N ILE A 65 17.02 -2.33 4.74
CA ILE A 65 15.97 -1.57 5.45
C ILE A 65 15.72 -2.17 6.84
N LEU A 66 15.52 -3.49 6.93
CA LEU A 66 15.29 -4.16 8.22
C LEU A 66 16.47 -3.97 9.18
N THR A 67 17.70 -3.95 8.65
CA THR A 67 18.91 -3.66 9.45
C THR A 67 18.92 -2.21 9.93
N LYS A 68 18.39 -1.25 9.14
CA LYS A 68 18.22 0.11 9.64
C LYS A 68 17.15 0.17 10.73
N LEU A 69 16.03 -0.51 10.54
CA LEU A 69 14.95 -0.59 11.53
C LEU A 69 15.40 -1.19 12.85
N GLU A 70 16.34 -2.15 12.84
CA GLU A 70 16.94 -2.71 14.05
C GLU A 70 17.54 -1.62 14.96
N THR A 71 18.17 -0.60 14.36
CA THR A 71 18.80 0.51 15.11
C THR A 71 17.80 1.49 15.71
N THR A 72 16.56 1.46 15.22
CA THR A 72 15.46 2.36 15.62
C THR A 72 14.22 1.56 15.98
N PHE A 73 14.39 0.32 16.46
CA PHE A 73 13.27 -0.59 16.65
C PHE A 73 12.28 0.01 17.63
N SER A 74 11.02 0.07 17.20
CA SER A 74 9.92 0.60 17.99
C SER A 74 8.73 -0.33 17.79
N LEU A 75 8.10 -0.75 18.89
CA LEU A 75 6.90 -1.58 18.83
C LEU A 75 5.72 -0.87 18.14
N SER A 76 5.75 0.45 18.01
CA SER A 76 4.74 1.18 17.21
C SER A 76 4.67 0.71 15.76
N PHE A 77 5.74 0.09 15.24
CA PHE A 77 5.75 -0.59 13.95
C PHE A 77 4.75 -1.76 13.88
N LEU A 78 4.55 -2.48 14.99
CA LEU A 78 3.61 -3.61 15.07
C LEU A 78 2.15 -3.16 15.25
N GLU A 79 1.94 -1.90 15.62
CA GLU A 79 0.63 -1.30 15.91
C GLU A 79 0.07 -0.49 14.74
N MET A 80 0.65 -0.61 13.53
CA MET A 80 0.27 0.10 12.30
C MET A 80 -1.12 -0.26 11.73
N GLN A 81 -2.04 -0.78 12.54
CA GLN A 81 -3.39 -1.13 12.10
C GLN A 81 -4.32 0.07 12.10
N MET A 82 -5.22 0.11 11.12
CA MET A 82 -6.29 1.09 11.06
C MET A 82 -7.30 0.88 12.21
N PRO A 83 -7.78 1.94 12.88
CA PRO A 83 -8.87 1.83 13.84
C PRO A 83 -10.13 1.23 13.19
N PRO A 84 -10.97 0.49 13.94
CA PRO A 84 -12.15 -0.19 13.37
C PRO A 84 -13.12 0.75 12.62
N GLU A 85 -13.28 1.99 13.09
CA GLU A 85 -14.13 2.98 12.43
C GLU A 85 -13.59 3.35 11.04
N GLU A 86 -12.29 3.63 10.95
CA GLU A 86 -11.64 3.97 9.69
C GLU A 86 -11.62 2.75 8.74
N GLN A 87 -11.44 1.54 9.27
CA GLN A 87 -11.53 0.30 8.50
C GLN A 87 -12.91 0.17 7.82
N LEU A 88 -14.00 0.39 8.57
CA LEU A 88 -15.37 0.38 8.03
C LEU A 88 -15.58 1.45 6.96
N LYS A 89 -15.01 2.65 7.14
CA LYS A 89 -15.07 3.72 6.14
C LYS A 89 -14.37 3.32 4.84
N CYS A 90 -13.19 2.71 4.92
CA CYS A 90 -12.47 2.19 3.76
C CYS A 90 -13.22 1.04 3.06
N GLU A 91 -13.76 0.09 3.82
CA GLU A 91 -14.59 -1.00 3.29
C GLU A 91 -15.84 -0.47 2.57
N PHE A 92 -16.50 0.55 3.15
CA PHE A 92 -17.66 1.19 2.53
C PHE A 92 -17.29 1.94 1.24
N LEU A 93 -16.16 2.65 1.21
CA LEU A 93 -15.66 3.30 0.00
C LEU A 93 -15.33 2.30 -1.10
N LEU A 94 -14.73 1.16 -0.74
CA LEU A 94 -14.46 0.08 -1.69
C LEU A 94 -15.77 -0.52 -2.24
N LEU A 95 -16.76 -0.77 -1.38
CA LEU A 95 -18.07 -1.26 -1.81
C LEU A 95 -18.72 -0.32 -2.83
N LYS A 96 -18.66 1.00 -2.60
CA LYS A 96 -19.15 1.99 -3.56
C LYS A 96 -18.44 1.91 -4.90
N ALA A 97 -17.12 1.73 -4.90
CA ALA A 97 -16.36 1.54 -6.13
C ALA A 97 -16.83 0.29 -6.91
N TYR A 98 -17.13 -0.81 -6.22
CA TYR A 98 -17.71 -2.00 -6.87
C TYR A 98 -19.11 -1.78 -7.44
N CYS A 99 -19.94 -0.95 -6.79
CA CYS A 99 -21.29 -0.64 -7.26
C CYS A 99 -21.33 0.24 -8.53
N HIS A 100 -20.20 0.83 -8.93
CA HIS A 100 -20.15 1.63 -10.15
C HIS A 100 -20.35 0.74 -11.41
N PRO A 101 -21.11 1.18 -12.44
CA PRO A 101 -21.37 0.38 -13.63
C PRO A 101 -20.12 -0.07 -14.40
N GLN A 102 -19.02 0.68 -14.30
CA GLN A 102 -17.75 0.36 -14.95
C GLN A 102 -16.74 -0.34 -14.03
N SER A 103 -17.13 -0.76 -12.82
CA SER A 103 -16.23 -1.38 -11.85
C SER A 103 -15.55 -2.65 -12.38
N SER A 104 -16.19 -3.37 -13.31
CA SER A 104 -15.66 -4.57 -13.94
C SER A 104 -14.32 -4.36 -14.67
N PHE A 105 -14.02 -3.14 -15.14
CA PHE A 105 -12.71 -2.82 -15.74
C PHE A 105 -11.56 -2.85 -14.74
N PHE A 106 -11.88 -2.71 -13.44
CA PHE A 106 -10.94 -2.55 -12.35
C PHE A 106 -11.02 -3.67 -11.32
N ALA A 107 -12.01 -4.57 -11.44
CA ALA A 107 -12.29 -5.58 -10.43
C ALA A 107 -11.18 -6.62 -10.31
N GLU A 108 -10.80 -7.24 -11.42
CA GLU A 108 -9.86 -8.37 -11.49
C GLU A 108 -8.45 -7.94 -11.93
N THR A 109 -7.52 -8.92 -11.97
CA THR A 109 -6.15 -8.72 -12.45
C THR A 109 -6.11 -8.00 -13.81
N PRO A 110 -5.40 -6.86 -13.94
CA PRO A 110 -5.33 -6.11 -15.18
C PRO A 110 -4.72 -6.92 -16.33
N ARG A 111 -5.23 -6.74 -17.56
CA ARG A 111 -4.74 -7.46 -18.75
C ARG A 111 -3.26 -7.18 -19.05
N ASN A 112 -2.78 -6.01 -18.66
CA ASN A 112 -1.41 -5.56 -18.85
C ASN A 112 -0.50 -5.85 -17.65
N ILE A 113 -0.84 -6.83 -16.80
CA ILE A 113 -0.05 -7.20 -15.61
C ILE A 113 1.43 -7.45 -15.90
N ARG A 114 1.76 -7.91 -17.12
CA ARG A 114 3.13 -8.16 -17.56
C ARG A 114 3.98 -6.89 -17.67
N ASP A 115 3.36 -5.72 -17.81
CA ASP A 115 4.05 -4.44 -17.89
C ASP A 115 4.59 -3.99 -16.53
N TYR A 116 4.20 -4.66 -15.43
CA TYR A 116 4.54 -4.34 -14.04
C TYR A 116 5.65 -5.25 -13.49
N SER A 117 6.57 -5.70 -14.35
CA SER A 117 7.67 -6.60 -13.96
C SER A 117 8.76 -5.95 -13.09
N GLU A 118 8.77 -4.63 -12.97
CA GLU A 118 9.74 -3.91 -12.16
C GLU A 118 9.30 -3.88 -10.67
N PRO A 119 10.22 -4.08 -9.70
CA PRO A 119 9.88 -4.20 -8.26
C PRO A 119 9.06 -3.05 -7.65
N PHE A 120 9.13 -1.85 -8.24
CA PHE A 120 8.41 -0.66 -7.78
C PHE A 120 7.42 -0.11 -8.80
N LYS A 121 7.10 -0.91 -9.83
CA LYS A 121 6.02 -0.62 -10.76
C LYS A 121 4.84 -1.50 -10.36
N GLU A 122 3.89 -0.91 -9.68
CA GLU A 122 2.80 -1.66 -9.04
C GLU A 122 1.53 -1.66 -9.87
N ALA A 123 1.05 -2.86 -10.19
CA ALA A 123 -0.33 -3.04 -10.63
C ALA A 123 -1.25 -3.01 -9.41
N MET A 124 -2.44 -2.46 -9.58
CA MET A 124 -3.48 -2.45 -8.55
C MET A 124 -4.84 -2.67 -9.19
N TRP A 125 -5.73 -3.37 -8.48
CA TRP A 125 -7.11 -3.64 -8.88
C TRP A 125 -7.97 -3.84 -7.63
N LEU A 126 -9.29 -3.75 -7.75
CA LEU A 126 -10.21 -3.73 -6.61
C LEU A 126 -10.14 -5.01 -5.78
N ASP A 127 -10.04 -6.18 -6.40
CA ASP A 127 -9.96 -7.45 -5.65
C ASP A 127 -8.67 -7.55 -4.82
N LEU A 128 -7.54 -7.00 -5.29
CA LEU A 128 -6.31 -6.93 -4.50
C LEU A 128 -6.45 -5.94 -3.34
N VAL A 129 -7.12 -4.81 -3.54
CA VAL A 129 -7.44 -3.88 -2.45
C VAL A 129 -8.37 -4.55 -1.44
N LYS A 130 -9.36 -5.33 -1.90
CA LYS A 130 -10.27 -6.10 -1.03
C LYS A 130 -9.51 -7.13 -0.18
N GLU A 131 -8.61 -7.89 -0.79
CA GLU A 131 -7.75 -8.86 -0.11
C GLU A 131 -6.94 -8.16 1.00
N ARG A 132 -6.24 -7.08 0.66
CA ARG A 132 -5.42 -6.29 1.59
C ARG A 132 -6.23 -5.64 2.72
N LEU A 133 -7.45 -5.15 2.44
CA LEU A 133 -8.36 -4.67 3.48
C LEU A 133 -8.77 -5.78 4.44
N THR A 134 -9.07 -6.98 3.90
CA THR A 134 -9.50 -8.14 4.69
C THR A 134 -8.37 -8.65 5.59
N GLU A 135 -7.13 -8.63 5.11
CA GLU A 135 -5.93 -8.99 5.87
C GLU A 135 -5.49 -7.92 6.87
N LYS A 136 -6.18 -6.77 6.91
CA LYS A 136 -5.89 -5.63 7.81
C LYS A 136 -4.47 -5.10 7.66
N VAL A 137 -3.93 -5.14 6.44
CA VAL A 137 -2.60 -4.60 6.13
C VAL A 137 -2.64 -3.12 5.75
N TYR A 138 -3.81 -2.48 5.75
CA TYR A 138 -3.93 -1.08 5.36
C TYR A 138 -3.93 -0.10 6.53
N THR A 139 -3.30 1.06 6.29
CA THR A 139 -3.69 2.35 6.88
C THR A 139 -4.63 3.07 5.91
N VAL A 140 -5.37 4.09 6.39
CA VAL A 140 -6.26 4.89 5.51
C VAL A 140 -5.48 5.46 4.33
N ALA A 141 -4.30 6.03 4.60
CA ALA A 141 -3.45 6.62 3.57
C ALA A 141 -3.09 5.62 2.46
N TRP A 142 -2.76 4.39 2.84
CA TRP A 142 -2.42 3.33 1.88
C TRP A 142 -3.61 2.84 1.07
N PHE A 143 -4.78 2.67 1.71
CA PHE A 143 -6.01 2.36 0.98
C PHE A 143 -6.30 3.42 -0.09
N LEU A 144 -6.21 4.71 0.28
CA LEU A 144 -6.45 5.81 -0.66
C LEU A 144 -5.40 5.88 -1.78
N ARG A 145 -4.12 5.62 -1.47
CA ARG A 145 -3.06 5.53 -2.48
C ARG A 145 -3.40 4.44 -3.49
N ASP A 146 -3.79 3.25 -3.03
CA ASP A 146 -4.04 2.10 -3.89
C ASP A 146 -5.29 2.29 -4.74
N MET A 147 -6.37 2.83 -4.16
CA MET A 147 -7.56 3.21 -4.93
C MET A 147 -7.20 4.19 -6.05
N ARG A 148 -6.43 5.25 -5.76
CA ARG A 148 -5.98 6.21 -6.77
C ARG A 148 -5.02 5.59 -7.80
N LEU A 149 -4.19 4.64 -7.37
CA LEU A 149 -3.23 3.97 -8.25
C LEU A 149 -3.95 3.12 -9.31
N ILE A 150 -5.08 2.49 -8.97
CA ILE A 150 -5.93 1.77 -9.94
C ILE A 150 -6.29 2.68 -11.12
N PHE A 151 -6.83 3.86 -10.83
CA PHE A 151 -7.29 4.79 -11.85
C PHE A 151 -6.13 5.37 -12.67
N ARG A 152 -5.02 5.72 -11.99
CA ARG A 152 -3.82 6.26 -12.64
C ARG A 152 -3.15 5.25 -13.57
N ASN A 153 -3.11 3.98 -13.17
CA ASN A 153 -2.61 2.87 -13.98
C ASN A 153 -3.43 2.70 -15.25
N HIS A 154 -4.76 2.70 -15.12
CA HIS A 154 -5.68 2.59 -16.25
C HIS A 154 -5.53 3.74 -17.25
N GLN A 155 -5.48 4.99 -16.75
CA GLN A 155 -5.24 6.18 -17.57
C GLN A 155 -3.89 6.09 -18.29
N THR A 156 -2.84 5.62 -17.63
CA THR A 156 -1.51 5.49 -18.23
C THR A 156 -1.49 4.45 -19.35
N PHE A 157 -2.20 3.34 -19.18
CA PHE A 157 -2.28 2.27 -20.17
C PHE A 157 -3.12 2.66 -21.40
N TYR A 158 -4.33 3.17 -21.17
CA TYR A 158 -5.26 3.52 -22.25
C TYR A 158 -5.05 4.94 -22.82
N LYS A 159 -4.24 5.78 -22.18
CA LYS A 159 -3.91 7.15 -22.60
C LYS A 159 -5.18 7.95 -22.96
N ALA A 160 -5.12 8.82 -23.97
CA ALA A 160 -6.22 9.66 -24.44
C ALA A 160 -7.27 8.91 -25.29
N SER A 161 -7.39 7.59 -25.16
CA SER A 161 -8.49 6.85 -25.79
C SER A 161 -9.78 6.97 -24.98
N ASP A 162 -10.91 6.61 -25.59
CA ASP A 162 -12.21 6.56 -24.90
C ASP A 162 -12.18 5.69 -23.64
N PHE A 163 -11.32 4.66 -23.61
CA PHE A 163 -11.12 3.83 -22.42
C PHE A 163 -10.40 4.58 -21.30
N GLY A 164 -9.58 5.59 -21.59
CA GLY A 164 -8.95 6.43 -20.58
C GLY A 164 -9.97 7.23 -19.76
N GLN A 165 -11.06 7.69 -20.41
CA GLN A 165 -12.12 8.48 -19.77
C GLN A 165 -12.84 7.68 -18.66
N ILE A 166 -13.02 6.36 -18.86
CA ILE A 166 -13.60 5.45 -17.86
C ILE A 166 -12.86 5.52 -16.51
N GLY A 167 -11.52 5.63 -16.55
CA GLY A 167 -10.72 5.76 -15.33
C GLY A 167 -10.91 7.10 -14.63
N LEU A 168 -11.08 8.19 -15.39
CA LEU A 168 -11.31 9.53 -14.84
C LEU A 168 -12.69 9.63 -14.18
N ASP A 169 -13.72 9.03 -14.79
CA ASP A 169 -15.09 9.09 -14.28
C ASP A 169 -15.21 8.38 -12.92
N LEU A 170 -14.70 7.15 -12.81
CA LEU A 170 -14.71 6.40 -11.55
C LEU A 170 -13.82 7.05 -10.47
N GLU A 171 -12.67 7.63 -10.85
CA GLU A 171 -11.83 8.38 -9.92
C GLU A 171 -12.57 9.59 -9.34
N ALA A 172 -13.27 10.35 -10.19
CA ALA A 172 -14.03 11.52 -9.75
C ALA A 172 -15.18 11.15 -8.80
N GLU A 173 -15.87 10.04 -9.06
CA GLU A 173 -16.90 9.51 -8.16
C GLU A 173 -16.31 9.03 -6.84
N PHE A 174 -15.20 8.29 -6.88
CA PHE A 174 -14.49 7.84 -5.69
C PHE A 174 -14.04 9.03 -4.82
N GLU A 175 -13.44 10.07 -5.40
CA GLU A 175 -13.00 11.27 -4.67
C GLU A 175 -14.19 12.06 -4.08
N LYS A 176 -15.35 12.06 -4.76
CA LYS A 176 -16.58 12.67 -4.24
C LYS A 176 -17.09 11.90 -3.03
N ASP A 177 -17.09 10.57 -3.08
CA ASP A 177 -17.50 9.73 -1.96
C ASP A 177 -16.51 9.76 -0.80
N LEU A 178 -15.21 9.79 -1.10
CA LEU A 178 -14.15 10.00 -0.13
C LEU A 178 -14.40 11.25 0.71
N LYS A 179 -14.72 12.36 0.04
CA LYS A 179 -15.04 13.62 0.71
C LYS A 179 -16.23 13.53 1.66
N LYS A 180 -17.23 12.74 1.30
CA LYS A 180 -18.42 12.52 2.12
C LYS A 180 -18.19 11.54 3.28
N VAL A 181 -17.31 10.56 3.12
CA VAL A 181 -17.13 9.51 4.13
C VAL A 181 -16.08 9.88 5.16
N LEU A 182 -14.96 10.48 4.73
CA LEU A 182 -13.84 10.80 5.63
C LEU A 182 -13.88 12.24 6.19
N PHE A 183 -14.46 13.20 5.47
CA PHE A 183 -14.45 14.62 5.87
C PHE A 183 -15.81 15.18 6.32
N VAL A 184 -16.81 14.31 6.59
CA VAL A 184 -18.05 14.76 7.22
C VAL A 184 -17.84 14.89 8.73
N HIS A 185 -17.17 15.98 9.12
CA HIS A 185 -17.35 16.67 10.41
C HIS A 185 -16.69 18.07 10.37
N GLU A 186 -17.22 19.00 9.56
CA GLU A 186 -17.06 20.45 9.77
C GLU A 186 -18.33 21.22 9.35
N ALA A 187 -19.49 20.78 9.85
CA ALA A 187 -20.69 21.61 9.82
C ALA A 187 -21.58 21.24 11.01
N LYS A 188 -21.22 21.76 12.18
CA LYS A 188 -22.18 21.93 13.27
C LYS A 188 -21.93 23.26 13.96
#